data_AF-A0AAV9V6W9-F1
#
_entry.id   AF-A0AAV9V6W9-F1
#
_cell.length_a   1.000
_cell.length_b   1.000
_cell.length_c   1.000
_cell.angle_alpha   90.00
_cell.angle_beta   90.00
_cell.angle_gamma   90.00
#
_symmetry.space_group_name_H-M   'P 1'
#
loop_
_entity.id
_entity.type
_entity.pdbx_description
1 polymer ?
#
loop_
_entity_poly.entity_id
_entity_poly.type
_entity_poly.pdbx_seq_one_letter_code
_entity_poly.pdbx_strand_id
1 'polypeptide(L)'
;MAPSDTVDVLTSSPNSSHTSVQSIESLRSNSSSLNERTSLEHAQLIASHIHEKFYASQWTLAGPDAIPTVCVRTRHGEYAVEPSPPDTRVMEAVQKLDVKVAFLMRSKVTECIFRTIADEDDELVFPREGVQVQIFNSLDEIIDPMDRSVRRFQYICLLRREQAVLLWHDHTRTIFQHADQMNTKMMSLIEASRSSTINLTVDPSSLDDIDLEKASGESVDRPAVYTSSIYTGFAISVMTILLFGGALRILVTEAAVDEFNIRYLLAITLPFSGALALFFFIIIATDLCQLVGPVRSTTANSRFYSARAPSLDYAFRKGFQPPHVTIQMPVYKESLPFVLGPTIESLKKAISNYELHGGTANIFVNDDGMQVIDPALAAERREYYRNHGIGWVARPRDGDNGYTRAGKFKKASNMNFCLEISNKTEDMLIDLIQAREEEGRGLSLSDEHELYELALESVINEDKRAWASGNIRIGEIILIVDSDTRVPADCLIYGAAEMFLNPEVAIIQHSAGVMQVVGDYFENGITYFTNLIYSSIRFVCGSGDIAPFVGHNAFLRWQAVQSVALRTDGREYYWSESHVSEDFDLALRLQVAGNIVRLATYHGLEGFQEGVSLTIYDEIARWEK
;
A
#
# COMPACT_ATOMS: atom_id res chain seq x y z
N MET A 1 66.74 55.17 -17.14
CA MET A 1 66.11 55.81 -18.31
C MET A 1 64.77 56.35 -17.87
N ALA A 2 64.49 57.60 -18.24
CA ALA A 2 63.54 58.51 -17.60
C ALA A 2 62.04 58.11 -17.70
N PRO A 3 61.17 58.76 -16.89
CA PRO A 3 59.79 58.36 -16.53
C PRO A 3 58.71 59.28 -17.13
N SER A 4 57.44 59.10 -16.73
CA SER A 4 56.34 60.10 -16.54
C SER A 4 54.97 59.45 -16.81
N ASP A 5 53.82 59.82 -16.25
CA ASP A 5 53.39 60.51 -15.02
C ASP A 5 51.85 60.31 -14.95
N THR A 6 51.32 60.33 -13.73
CA THR A 6 49.95 60.61 -13.20
C THR A 6 48.83 61.10 -14.17
N VAL A 7 47.53 60.83 -13.96
CA VAL A 7 46.61 61.53 -13.01
C VAL A 7 45.26 60.80 -12.81
N ASP A 8 44.71 60.98 -11.61
CA ASP A 8 43.45 60.54 -10.99
C ASP A 8 42.10 61.02 -11.59
N VAL A 9 41.08 60.16 -11.41
CA VAL A 9 39.68 60.34 -10.92
C VAL A 9 38.81 61.51 -11.42
N LEU A 10 37.61 61.20 -11.96
CA LEU A 10 36.30 61.73 -11.50
C LEU A 10 35.08 61.04 -12.16
N THR A 11 34.02 60.97 -11.35
CA THR A 11 32.73 60.26 -11.41
C THR A 11 31.67 60.85 -12.36
N SER A 12 30.83 60.00 -12.97
CA SER A 12 29.39 60.29 -13.18
C SER A 12 28.56 59.01 -13.48
N SER A 13 27.33 58.99 -12.96
CA SER A 13 26.40 57.86 -12.76
C SER A 13 25.60 57.44 -14.01
N PRO A 14 25.06 56.20 -14.08
CA PRO A 14 24.06 55.82 -15.08
C PRO A 14 22.64 55.77 -14.51
N ASN A 15 21.72 56.54 -15.10
CA ASN A 15 20.28 56.37 -14.95
C ASN A 15 19.76 55.61 -16.20
N SER A 16 19.35 54.34 -16.04
CA SER A 16 18.33 53.63 -16.87
C SER A 16 18.23 52.16 -16.49
N SER A 17 17.42 51.82 -15.48
CA SER A 17 17.17 50.44 -15.04
C SER A 17 15.68 50.10 -14.88
N HIS A 18 14.77 50.84 -15.54
CA HIS A 18 13.32 50.61 -15.40
C HIS A 18 12.65 49.92 -16.60
N THR A 19 13.36 49.58 -17.67
CA THR A 19 12.78 48.98 -18.90
C THR A 19 13.00 47.47 -19.07
N SER A 20 13.71 46.81 -18.16
CA SER A 20 14.05 45.37 -18.28
C SER A 20 13.20 44.43 -17.43
N VAL A 21 12.50 44.93 -16.40
CA VAL A 21 11.71 44.09 -15.47
C VAL A 21 10.31 43.77 -16.03
N GLN A 22 9.64 44.73 -16.68
CA GLN A 22 8.32 44.52 -17.31
C GLN A 22 8.38 43.53 -18.50
N SER A 23 9.51 43.44 -19.17
CA SER A 23 9.73 42.56 -20.33
C SER A 23 9.83 41.08 -19.92
N ILE A 24 10.38 40.80 -18.73
CA ILE A 24 10.57 39.43 -18.23
C ILE A 24 9.27 38.88 -17.63
N GLU A 25 8.49 39.71 -16.94
CA GLU A 25 7.16 39.34 -16.43
C GLU A 25 6.15 39.08 -17.56
N SER A 26 6.18 39.90 -18.62
CA SER A 26 5.34 39.70 -19.82
C SER A 26 5.74 38.48 -20.65
N LEU A 27 7.02 38.11 -20.69
CA LEU A 27 7.48 36.86 -21.32
C LEU A 27 7.06 35.62 -20.51
N ARG A 28 7.05 35.69 -19.17
CA ARG A 28 6.58 34.61 -18.30
C ARG A 28 5.06 34.45 -18.29
N SER A 29 4.30 35.54 -18.41
CA SER A 29 2.84 35.47 -18.56
C SER A 29 2.42 34.99 -19.96
N ASN A 30 3.19 35.33 -20.99
CA ASN A 30 2.95 34.81 -22.34
C ASN A 30 3.30 33.32 -22.48
N SER A 31 4.35 32.82 -21.81
CA SER A 31 4.69 31.39 -21.87
C SER A 31 3.71 30.50 -21.08
N SER A 32 3.23 30.98 -19.94
CA SER A 32 2.18 30.29 -19.15
C SER A 32 0.84 30.25 -19.88
N SER A 33 0.40 31.37 -20.47
CA SER A 33 -0.85 31.41 -21.26
C SER A 33 -0.79 30.62 -22.57
N LEU A 34 0.39 30.48 -23.20
CA LEU A 34 0.58 29.60 -24.37
C LEU A 34 0.49 28.12 -23.99
N ASN A 35 1.12 27.73 -22.88
CA ASN A 35 1.05 26.36 -22.34
C ASN A 35 -0.38 26.02 -21.89
N GLU A 36 -1.15 27.00 -21.40
CA GLU A 36 -2.56 26.85 -21.04
C GLU A 36 -3.44 26.53 -22.24
N ARG A 37 -3.36 27.35 -23.29
CA ARG A 37 -4.16 27.14 -24.51
C ARG A 37 -3.87 25.79 -25.15
N THR A 38 -2.60 25.41 -25.23
CA THR A 38 -2.19 24.10 -25.79
C THR A 38 -2.67 22.92 -24.93
N SER A 39 -2.68 23.05 -23.59
CA SER A 39 -3.19 22.02 -22.70
C SER A 39 -4.71 21.82 -22.81
N LEU A 40 -5.47 22.92 -22.97
CA LEU A 40 -6.91 22.90 -23.16
C LEU A 40 -7.29 22.29 -24.52
N GLU A 41 -6.62 22.71 -25.60
CA GLU A 41 -6.84 22.16 -26.95
C GLU A 41 -6.58 20.66 -27.00
N HIS A 42 -5.51 20.20 -26.34
CA HIS A 42 -5.19 18.78 -26.26
C HIS A 42 -6.26 18.01 -25.48
N ALA A 43 -6.68 18.50 -24.31
CA ALA A 43 -7.72 17.85 -23.52
C ALA A 43 -9.06 17.79 -24.27
N GLN A 44 -9.43 18.86 -24.98
CA GLN A 44 -10.64 18.89 -25.81
C GLN A 44 -10.56 17.86 -26.95
N LEU A 45 -9.43 17.78 -27.65
CA LEU A 45 -9.23 16.78 -28.71
C LEU A 45 -9.39 15.34 -28.17
N ILE A 46 -8.85 15.07 -26.98
CA ILE A 46 -9.00 13.77 -26.31
C ILE A 46 -10.47 13.53 -25.94
N ALA A 47 -11.15 14.52 -25.37
CA ALA A 47 -12.56 14.41 -24.99
C ALA A 47 -13.44 14.09 -26.20
N SER A 48 -13.26 14.81 -27.32
CA SER A 48 -13.99 14.57 -28.56
C SER A 48 -13.69 13.18 -29.14
N HIS A 49 -12.42 12.74 -29.13
CA HIS A 49 -12.05 11.39 -29.60
C HIS A 49 -12.67 10.26 -28.76
N ILE A 50 -12.68 10.41 -27.44
CA ILE A 50 -13.30 9.44 -26.52
C ILE A 50 -14.81 9.43 -26.74
N HIS A 51 -15.44 10.59 -26.86
CA HIS A 51 -16.87 10.72 -27.12
C HIS A 51 -17.27 10.05 -28.44
N GLU A 52 -16.52 10.23 -29.53
CA GLU A 52 -16.78 9.56 -30.81
C GLU A 52 -16.74 8.03 -30.70
N LYS A 53 -15.77 7.49 -29.95
CA LYS A 53 -15.68 6.03 -29.71
C LYS A 53 -16.86 5.49 -28.91
N PHE A 54 -17.28 6.22 -27.87
CA PHE A 54 -18.43 5.83 -27.06
C PHE A 54 -19.75 5.97 -27.80
N TYR A 55 -19.87 7.00 -28.65
CA TYR A 55 -21.00 7.17 -29.55
C TYR A 55 -21.09 6.00 -30.54
N ALA A 56 -19.98 5.60 -31.16
CA ALA A 56 -19.93 4.44 -32.05
C ALA A 56 -20.32 3.11 -31.36
N SER A 57 -20.05 3.02 -30.06
CA SER A 57 -20.39 1.85 -29.22
C SER A 57 -21.83 1.89 -28.67
N GLN A 58 -22.64 2.91 -29.04
CA GLN A 58 -24.01 3.13 -28.57
C GLN A 58 -24.13 3.30 -27.04
N TRP A 59 -23.14 3.95 -26.43
CA TRP A 59 -23.06 4.21 -24.99
C TRP A 59 -23.47 5.63 -24.58
N THR A 60 -24.04 6.39 -25.52
CA THR A 60 -24.44 7.80 -25.36
C THR A 60 -25.95 7.98 -25.56
N LEU A 61 -26.78 7.02 -25.14
CA LEU A 61 -28.23 7.12 -25.29
C LEU A 61 -28.79 8.24 -24.43
N ALA A 62 -29.60 9.14 -25.01
CA ALA A 62 -30.22 10.25 -24.29
C ALA A 62 -31.17 9.76 -23.18
N GLY A 63 -30.94 10.20 -21.94
CA GLY A 63 -31.66 9.75 -20.75
C GLY A 63 -32.41 10.84 -20.00
N PRO A 64 -33.17 10.47 -18.96
CA PRO A 64 -33.78 11.42 -18.05
C PRO A 64 -32.71 12.15 -17.23
N ASP A 65 -32.83 13.47 -17.10
CA ASP A 65 -32.08 14.31 -16.17
C ASP A 65 -30.54 14.34 -16.25
N ALA A 66 -29.92 13.68 -17.24
CA ALA A 66 -28.50 13.85 -17.54
C ALA A 66 -28.13 13.55 -19.01
N ILE A 67 -27.21 14.34 -19.57
CA ILE A 67 -26.63 14.12 -20.90
C ILE A 67 -25.34 13.31 -20.77
N PRO A 68 -25.19 12.18 -21.49
CA PRO A 68 -23.92 11.45 -21.57
C PRO A 68 -22.77 12.39 -21.96
N THR A 69 -21.85 12.61 -21.03
CA THR A 69 -20.79 13.60 -21.14
C THR A 69 -19.46 12.96 -20.81
N VAL A 70 -18.45 13.22 -21.64
CA VAL A 70 -17.04 12.90 -21.39
C VAL A 70 -16.38 14.14 -20.78
N CYS A 71 -15.70 13.95 -19.66
CA CYS A 71 -14.94 15.00 -18.97
C CYS A 71 -13.46 14.60 -18.93
N VAL A 72 -12.57 15.45 -19.44
CA VAL A 72 -11.11 15.25 -19.41
C VAL A 72 -10.47 16.42 -18.66
N ARG A 73 -9.79 16.12 -17.55
CA ARG A 73 -9.19 17.15 -16.70
C ARG A 73 -8.03 17.85 -17.41
N THR A 74 -8.14 19.17 -17.54
CA THR A 74 -7.04 20.04 -18.00
C THR A 74 -6.14 20.39 -16.83
N ARG A 75 -6.75 20.93 -15.77
CA ARG A 75 -6.13 21.37 -14.52
C ARG A 75 -7.03 20.99 -13.36
N HIS A 76 -6.53 21.14 -12.14
CA HIS A 76 -7.32 20.90 -10.94
C HIS A 76 -8.62 21.71 -10.97
N GLY A 77 -9.76 21.03 -10.86
CA GLY A 77 -11.09 21.64 -10.94
C GLY A 77 -11.54 22.09 -12.35
N GLU A 78 -10.70 21.98 -13.38
CA GLU A 78 -11.02 22.39 -14.75
C GLU A 78 -11.06 21.19 -15.70
N TYR A 79 -12.13 21.13 -16.51
CA TYR A 79 -12.40 20.00 -17.40
C TYR A 79 -12.72 20.48 -18.81
N ALA A 80 -12.11 19.81 -19.80
CA ALA A 80 -12.60 19.80 -21.17
C ALA A 80 -13.74 18.78 -21.28
N VAL A 81 -14.80 19.13 -21.99
CA VAL A 81 -16.07 18.38 -21.97
C VAL A 81 -16.62 18.18 -23.38
N GLU A 82 -17.25 17.03 -23.61
CA GLU A 82 -17.94 16.70 -24.84
C GLU A 82 -19.19 15.86 -24.55
N PRO A 83 -20.40 16.22 -25.05
CA PRO A 83 -20.69 17.37 -25.92
C PRO A 83 -20.65 18.72 -25.20
N SER A 84 -20.45 19.81 -25.95
CA SER A 84 -20.49 21.19 -25.44
C SER A 84 -21.78 21.91 -25.90
N PRO A 85 -22.58 22.52 -25.00
CA PRO A 85 -22.32 22.74 -23.57
C PRO A 85 -22.49 21.47 -22.71
N PRO A 86 -21.71 21.32 -21.62
CA PRO A 86 -21.80 20.16 -20.73
C PRO A 86 -23.07 20.16 -19.89
N ASP A 87 -23.43 18.97 -19.41
CA ASP A 87 -24.33 18.84 -18.27
C ASP A 87 -23.65 19.37 -17.00
N THR A 88 -24.25 20.38 -16.36
CA THR A 88 -23.68 21.04 -15.18
C THR A 88 -23.53 20.08 -14.00
N ARG A 89 -24.50 19.17 -13.79
CA ARG A 89 -24.47 18.21 -12.66
C ARG A 89 -23.36 17.18 -12.85
N VAL A 90 -23.17 16.70 -14.07
CA VAL A 90 -22.06 15.77 -14.38
C VAL A 90 -20.71 16.46 -14.17
N MET A 91 -20.59 17.72 -14.59
CA MET A 91 -19.37 18.49 -14.40
C MET A 91 -19.04 18.69 -12.92
N GLU A 92 -20.01 19.11 -12.10
CA GLU A 92 -19.84 19.33 -10.66
C GLU A 92 -19.48 18.02 -9.94
N ALA A 93 -20.15 16.90 -10.26
CA ALA A 93 -19.84 15.59 -9.70
C ALA A 93 -18.40 15.15 -10.06
N VAL A 94 -17.99 15.33 -11.32
CA VAL A 94 -16.64 14.97 -11.77
C VAL A 94 -15.57 15.90 -11.15
N GLN A 95 -15.87 17.18 -10.98
CA GLN A 95 -15.01 18.14 -10.29
C GLN A 95 -14.81 17.76 -8.83
N LYS A 96 -15.86 17.33 -8.14
CA LYS A 96 -15.78 16.85 -6.75
C LYS A 96 -14.93 15.58 -6.62
N LEU A 97 -15.03 14.66 -7.59
CA LEU A 97 -14.20 13.45 -7.65
C LEU A 97 -12.72 13.73 -8.00
N ASP A 98 -12.43 14.87 -8.62
CA ASP A 98 -11.12 15.30 -9.12
C ASP A 98 -10.36 14.19 -9.88
N VAL A 99 -11.04 13.57 -10.85
CA VAL A 99 -10.51 12.46 -11.65
C VAL A 99 -9.92 12.92 -12.98
N LYS A 100 -8.96 12.18 -13.55
CA LYS A 100 -8.29 12.58 -14.81
C LYS A 100 -9.21 12.50 -16.03
N VAL A 101 -10.01 11.45 -16.13
CA VAL A 101 -11.03 11.30 -17.17
C VAL A 101 -12.26 10.63 -16.58
N ALA A 102 -13.45 11.09 -16.98
CA ALA A 102 -14.73 10.50 -16.60
C ALA A 102 -15.69 10.46 -17.79
N PHE A 103 -16.64 9.54 -17.75
CA PHE A 103 -17.68 9.39 -18.74
C PHE A 103 -18.99 8.94 -18.09
N LEU A 104 -20.06 9.70 -18.32
CA LEU A 104 -21.41 9.26 -18.01
C LEU A 104 -21.91 8.35 -19.15
N MET A 105 -21.86 7.04 -18.93
CA MET A 105 -22.30 6.01 -19.86
C MET A 105 -23.78 5.72 -19.70
N ARG A 106 -24.50 5.69 -20.82
CA ARG A 106 -25.89 5.21 -20.88
C ARG A 106 -26.13 4.34 -22.09
N SER A 107 -26.57 3.10 -21.85
CA SER A 107 -26.79 2.08 -22.88
C SER A 107 -28.06 1.28 -22.58
N LYS A 108 -28.55 0.49 -23.55
CA LYS A 108 -29.71 -0.39 -23.32
C LYS A 108 -29.46 -1.44 -22.22
N VAL A 109 -28.19 -1.83 -22.05
CA VAL A 109 -27.74 -2.74 -20.99
C VAL A 109 -27.96 -2.09 -19.63
N THR A 110 -27.52 -0.84 -19.55
CA THR A 110 -27.62 0.04 -18.39
C THR A 110 -29.08 0.23 -17.96
N GLU A 111 -29.97 0.55 -18.89
CA GLU A 111 -31.42 0.62 -18.64
C GLU A 111 -32.02 -0.71 -18.14
N CYS A 112 -31.55 -1.85 -18.64
CA CYS A 112 -32.04 -3.16 -18.22
C CYS A 112 -31.62 -3.51 -16.79
N ILE A 113 -30.42 -3.08 -16.38
CA ILE A 113 -29.92 -3.29 -15.02
C ILE A 113 -30.75 -2.52 -14.01
N PHE A 114 -31.05 -1.24 -14.26
CA PHE A 114 -31.88 -0.45 -13.34
C PHE A 114 -33.33 -0.95 -13.22
N ARG A 115 -33.82 -1.78 -14.15
CA ARG A 115 -35.10 -2.50 -14.00
C ARG A 115 -35.02 -3.73 -13.08
N THR A 116 -33.81 -4.20 -12.82
CA THR A 116 -33.54 -5.42 -12.04
C THR A 116 -33.13 -5.08 -10.60
N ILE A 117 -32.50 -3.93 -10.39
CA ILE A 117 -32.08 -3.42 -9.07
C ILE A 117 -33.32 -2.98 -8.27
N ALA A 118 -33.41 -3.36 -6.99
CA ALA A 118 -34.47 -2.88 -6.10
C ALA A 118 -34.20 -1.44 -5.65
N ASP A 119 -35.25 -0.70 -5.28
CA ASP A 119 -35.11 0.71 -4.89
C ASP A 119 -34.28 0.92 -3.62
N GLU A 120 -34.19 -0.11 -2.76
CA GLU A 120 -33.44 -0.10 -1.50
C GLU A 120 -31.97 -0.57 -1.65
N ASP A 121 -31.56 -1.04 -2.83
CA ASP A 121 -30.21 -1.58 -3.03
C ASP A 121 -29.18 -0.43 -3.17
N ASP A 122 -28.24 -0.37 -2.24
CA ASP A 122 -27.12 0.59 -2.28
C ASP A 122 -25.91 0.07 -3.07
N GLU A 123 -25.88 -1.23 -3.38
CA GLU A 123 -24.80 -1.89 -4.11
C GLU A 123 -25.32 -2.96 -5.06
N LEU A 124 -24.72 -3.06 -6.25
CA LEU A 124 -24.99 -4.13 -7.21
C LEU A 124 -23.90 -5.21 -7.10
N VAL A 125 -24.30 -6.41 -6.70
CA VAL A 125 -23.39 -7.57 -6.62
C VAL A 125 -23.48 -8.40 -7.89
N PHE A 126 -22.35 -8.67 -8.54
CA PHE A 126 -22.21 -9.57 -9.67
C PHE A 126 -21.95 -11.00 -9.18
N PRO A 127 -22.94 -11.93 -9.21
CA PRO A 127 -22.88 -13.19 -8.48
C PRO A 127 -21.76 -14.14 -8.91
N ARG A 128 -21.31 -14.07 -10.17
CA ARG A 128 -20.26 -14.94 -10.71
C ARG A 128 -18.86 -14.51 -10.28
N GLU A 129 -18.66 -13.23 -10.01
CA GLU A 129 -17.33 -12.64 -9.81
C GLU A 129 -17.13 -12.09 -8.40
N GLY A 130 -18.19 -12.01 -7.58
CA GLY A 130 -18.14 -11.41 -6.24
C GLY A 130 -17.94 -9.89 -6.25
N VAL A 131 -17.98 -9.26 -7.42
CA VAL A 131 -17.78 -7.82 -7.61
C VAL A 131 -19.00 -7.04 -7.11
N GLN A 132 -18.78 -6.04 -6.28
CA GLN A 132 -19.78 -5.14 -5.71
C GLN A 132 -19.54 -3.73 -6.25
N VAL A 133 -20.53 -3.17 -6.92
CA VAL A 133 -20.45 -1.81 -7.46
C VAL A 133 -21.42 -0.90 -6.73
N GLN A 134 -20.91 0.25 -6.29
CA GLN A 134 -21.68 1.27 -5.57
C GLN A 134 -22.83 1.86 -6.44
N ILE A 135 -24.03 1.94 -5.86
CA ILE A 135 -25.21 2.58 -6.45
C ILE A 135 -25.52 3.85 -5.66
N PHE A 136 -25.68 4.97 -6.36
CA PHE A 136 -26.16 6.24 -5.80
C PHE A 136 -27.53 6.56 -6.40
N ASN A 137 -28.35 7.30 -5.65
CA ASN A 137 -29.68 7.70 -6.09
C ASN A 137 -29.61 8.72 -7.23
N SER A 138 -28.64 9.64 -7.19
CA SER A 138 -28.44 10.62 -8.24
C SER A 138 -27.04 11.24 -8.23
N LEU A 139 -26.73 12.03 -9.26
CA LEU A 139 -25.51 12.86 -9.29
C LEU A 139 -25.39 13.81 -8.09
N ASP A 140 -26.51 14.24 -7.51
CA ASP A 140 -26.52 15.20 -6.39
C ASP A 140 -25.90 14.57 -5.13
N GLU A 141 -26.01 13.26 -4.96
CA GLU A 141 -25.42 12.51 -3.84
C GLU A 141 -23.89 12.40 -3.94
N ILE A 142 -23.34 12.54 -5.15
CA ILE A 142 -21.88 12.62 -5.37
C ILE A 142 -21.39 14.04 -5.10
N ILE A 143 -22.19 15.05 -5.43
CA ILE A 143 -21.85 16.46 -5.25
C ILE A 143 -21.88 16.83 -3.76
N ASP A 144 -22.94 16.39 -3.06
CA ASP A 144 -23.17 16.62 -1.64
C ASP A 144 -23.48 15.28 -0.92
N PRO A 145 -22.45 14.53 -0.49
CA PRO A 145 -22.63 13.26 0.17
C PRO A 145 -23.17 13.46 1.59
N MET A 146 -24.48 13.27 1.75
CA MET A 146 -25.13 13.28 3.07
C MET A 146 -24.75 12.02 3.87
N ASP A 147 -24.92 10.84 3.27
CA ASP A 147 -24.90 9.55 3.98
C ASP A 147 -23.79 8.59 3.54
N ARG A 148 -23.24 8.71 2.31
CA ARG A 148 -22.21 7.79 1.79
C ARG A 148 -21.10 8.45 0.99
N SER A 149 -19.83 8.13 1.29
CA SER A 149 -18.67 8.60 0.53
C SER A 149 -18.42 7.73 -0.71
N VAL A 150 -17.85 8.33 -1.76
CA VAL A 150 -17.57 7.62 -3.01
C VAL A 150 -16.31 6.77 -2.89
N ARG A 151 -16.43 5.47 -3.17
CA ARG A 151 -15.29 4.55 -3.31
C ARG A 151 -14.56 4.84 -4.63
N ARG A 152 -13.59 5.74 -4.57
CA ARG A 152 -12.92 6.33 -5.74
C ARG A 152 -12.15 5.31 -6.57
N PHE A 153 -11.60 4.25 -5.96
CA PHE A 153 -10.79 3.26 -6.66
C PHE A 153 -11.62 2.11 -7.26
N GLN A 154 -12.94 2.08 -7.05
CA GLN A 154 -13.83 1.24 -7.86
C GLN A 154 -13.87 1.69 -9.33
N TYR A 155 -13.58 2.96 -9.62
CA TYR A 155 -13.61 3.55 -10.98
C TYR A 155 -14.99 3.55 -11.66
N ILE A 156 -16.06 3.17 -10.95
CA ILE A 156 -17.42 3.07 -11.44
C ILE A 156 -18.43 3.39 -10.34
N CYS A 157 -19.54 4.02 -10.69
CA CYS A 157 -20.76 4.04 -9.88
C CYS A 157 -22.03 4.02 -10.76
N LEU A 158 -23.10 3.44 -10.22
CA LEU A 158 -24.43 3.42 -10.84
C LEU A 158 -25.27 4.59 -10.32
N LEU A 159 -26.01 5.26 -11.20
CA LEU A 159 -26.87 6.41 -10.88
C LEU A 159 -28.33 6.07 -11.20
N ARG A 160 -29.15 5.93 -10.16
CA ARG A 160 -30.54 5.44 -10.27
C ARG A 160 -31.46 6.39 -11.03
N ARG A 161 -31.47 7.68 -10.68
CA ARG A 161 -32.33 8.70 -11.29
C ARG A 161 -32.00 8.92 -12.77
N GLU A 162 -30.70 9.01 -13.09
CA GLU A 162 -30.21 9.23 -14.44
C GLU A 162 -30.23 7.94 -15.29
N GLN A 163 -30.45 6.78 -14.66
CA GLN A 163 -30.36 5.44 -15.26
C GLN A 163 -29.06 5.24 -16.04
N ALA A 164 -27.97 5.77 -15.49
CA ALA A 164 -26.67 5.87 -16.13
C ALA A 164 -25.57 5.33 -15.22
N VAL A 165 -24.40 5.12 -15.79
CA VAL A 165 -23.21 4.66 -15.07
C VAL A 165 -22.13 5.73 -15.24
N LEU A 166 -21.65 6.29 -14.15
CA LEU A 166 -20.50 7.18 -14.18
C LEU A 166 -19.23 6.34 -14.03
N LEU A 167 -18.38 6.38 -15.05
CA LEU A 167 -17.09 5.69 -15.11
C LEU A 167 -15.96 6.71 -15.08
N TRP A 168 -14.86 6.40 -14.42
CA TRP A 168 -13.66 7.23 -14.47
C TRP A 168 -12.38 6.41 -14.53
N HIS A 169 -11.26 7.07 -14.83
CA HIS A 169 -9.94 6.44 -14.84
C HIS A 169 -8.83 7.49 -14.68
N ASP A 170 -7.67 7.05 -14.18
CA ASP A 170 -6.43 7.83 -14.15
C ASP A 170 -5.80 8.07 -15.54
N HIS A 171 -6.16 7.26 -16.55
CA HIS A 171 -5.52 7.25 -17.86
C HIS A 171 -6.59 7.32 -18.97
N THR A 172 -6.44 8.31 -19.85
CA THR A 172 -7.37 8.55 -20.97
C THR A 172 -7.38 7.42 -22.00
N ARG A 173 -6.32 6.61 -22.07
CA ARG A 173 -6.19 5.52 -23.04
C ARG A 173 -6.94 4.24 -22.64
N THR A 174 -7.12 4.02 -21.33
CA THR A 174 -7.66 2.76 -20.78
C THR A 174 -9.13 2.87 -20.39
N ILE A 175 -9.68 4.09 -20.27
CA ILE A 175 -11.10 4.28 -19.90
C ILE A 175 -12.06 3.51 -20.82
N PHE A 176 -11.75 3.42 -22.12
CA PHE A 176 -12.58 2.66 -23.05
C PHE A 176 -12.57 1.16 -22.74
N GLN A 177 -11.38 0.59 -22.48
CA GLN A 177 -11.25 -0.82 -22.11
C GLN A 177 -11.97 -1.11 -20.79
N HIS A 178 -11.87 -0.19 -19.83
CA HIS A 178 -12.59 -0.32 -18.56
C HIS A 178 -14.11 -0.31 -18.76
N ALA A 179 -14.64 0.63 -19.55
CA ALA A 179 -16.06 0.70 -19.87
C ALA A 179 -16.56 -0.57 -20.58
N ASP A 180 -15.79 -1.11 -21.53
CA ASP A 180 -16.12 -2.33 -22.27
C ASP A 180 -16.18 -3.58 -21.36
N GLN A 181 -15.19 -3.71 -20.47
CA GLN A 181 -15.17 -4.78 -19.46
C GLN A 181 -16.39 -4.71 -18.54
N MET A 182 -16.71 -3.53 -18.03
CA MET A 182 -17.88 -3.35 -17.17
C MET A 182 -19.20 -3.58 -17.91
N ASN A 183 -19.32 -3.12 -19.15
CA ASN A 183 -20.48 -3.41 -20.00
C ASN A 183 -20.65 -4.92 -20.26
N THR A 184 -19.56 -5.65 -20.45
CA THR A 184 -19.58 -7.12 -20.61
C THR A 184 -20.06 -7.82 -19.33
N LYS A 185 -19.57 -7.40 -18.16
CA LYS A 185 -20.03 -7.93 -16.86
C LYS A 185 -21.52 -7.66 -16.64
N MET A 186 -21.96 -6.44 -16.93
CA MET A 186 -23.35 -6.01 -16.92
C MET A 186 -24.26 -6.85 -17.83
N MET A 187 -23.80 -7.16 -19.05
CA MET A 187 -24.50 -8.08 -19.95
C MET A 187 -24.64 -9.49 -19.38
N SER A 188 -23.56 -10.03 -18.81
CA SER A 188 -23.58 -11.39 -18.23
C SER A 188 -24.57 -11.52 -17.06
N LEU A 189 -24.77 -10.44 -16.28
CA LEU A 189 -25.75 -10.38 -15.20
C LEU A 189 -27.19 -10.50 -15.72
N ILE A 190 -27.52 -9.80 -16.81
CA ILE A 190 -28.83 -9.85 -17.47
C ILE A 190 -29.10 -11.24 -18.08
N GLU A 191 -28.08 -11.88 -18.64
CA GLU A 191 -28.20 -13.25 -19.17
C GLU A 191 -28.44 -14.27 -18.05
N ALA A 192 -27.76 -14.10 -16.91
CA ALA A 192 -27.96 -14.94 -15.73
C ALA A 192 -29.38 -14.80 -15.17
N SER A 193 -29.89 -13.57 -15.01
CA SER A 193 -31.25 -13.34 -14.47
C SER A 193 -32.35 -13.91 -15.37
N ARG A 194 -32.16 -13.87 -16.70
CA ARG A 194 -33.07 -14.53 -17.66
C ARG A 194 -33.04 -16.05 -17.55
N SER A 195 -31.87 -16.63 -17.30
CA SER A 195 -31.70 -18.09 -17.14
C SER A 195 -32.34 -18.60 -15.84
N SER A 196 -32.29 -17.81 -14.76
CA SER A 196 -32.98 -18.08 -13.49
C SER A 196 -34.51 -18.15 -13.64
N THR A 197 -35.07 -17.47 -14.65
CA THR A 197 -36.52 -17.47 -14.92
C THR A 197 -36.98 -18.71 -15.72
N ILE A 198 -36.05 -19.47 -16.31
CA ILE A 198 -36.34 -20.64 -17.17
C ILE A 198 -36.07 -21.99 -16.47
N ASN A 199 -35.30 -22.03 -15.38
CA ASN A 199 -35.00 -23.27 -14.64
C ASN A 199 -35.62 -23.28 -13.23
N LEU A 200 -36.94 -23.42 -13.16
CA LEU A 200 -37.66 -23.86 -11.96
C LEU A 200 -37.72 -25.40 -11.90
N THR A 201 -36.57 -26.06 -11.92
CA THR A 201 -36.35 -27.41 -11.38
C THR A 201 -34.86 -27.57 -11.12
N VAL A 202 -34.37 -27.03 -10.01
CA VAL A 202 -33.08 -27.45 -9.45
C VAL A 202 -33.38 -28.09 -8.11
N ASP A 203 -32.99 -29.36 -8.03
CA ASP A 203 -33.06 -30.21 -6.85
C ASP A 203 -32.28 -29.54 -5.69
N PRO A 204 -32.84 -29.41 -4.48
CA PRO A 204 -32.15 -28.77 -3.35
C PRO A 204 -30.86 -29.50 -2.91
N SER A 205 -30.59 -30.68 -3.45
CA SER A 205 -29.49 -31.56 -3.04
C SER A 205 -28.14 -31.28 -3.72
N SER A 206 -28.01 -30.27 -4.58
CA SER A 206 -26.73 -29.99 -5.29
C SER A 206 -25.94 -28.79 -4.76
N LEU A 207 -26.35 -28.19 -3.62
CA LEU A 207 -25.61 -27.12 -2.94
C LEU A 207 -24.98 -27.57 -1.61
N ASP A 208 -25.16 -28.85 -1.22
CA ASP A 208 -24.60 -29.42 0.01
C ASP A 208 -23.23 -30.11 -0.17
N ASP A 209 -22.67 -30.11 -1.39
CA ASP A 209 -21.39 -30.77 -1.71
C ASP A 209 -20.18 -29.81 -1.78
N ILE A 210 -20.26 -28.64 -1.13
CA ILE A 210 -19.04 -27.92 -0.74
C ILE A 210 -18.61 -28.51 0.60
N ASP A 211 -17.60 -29.37 0.54
CA ASP A 211 -16.90 -30.06 1.63
C ASP A 211 -16.64 -29.13 2.85
N LEU A 212 -17.66 -28.93 3.69
CA LEU A 212 -17.66 -28.05 4.86
C LEU A 212 -16.60 -28.46 5.88
N GLU A 213 -16.17 -29.72 5.87
CA GLU A 213 -15.05 -30.22 6.68
C GLU A 213 -13.68 -29.66 6.24
N LYS A 214 -13.51 -29.23 4.98
CA LYS A 214 -12.28 -28.54 4.54
C LYS A 214 -12.28 -27.06 4.93
N ALA A 215 -13.43 -26.41 4.99
CA ALA A 215 -13.57 -25.01 5.41
C ALA A 215 -13.58 -24.83 6.94
N SER A 216 -13.98 -25.86 7.70
CA SER A 216 -14.01 -25.82 9.17
C SER A 216 -12.62 -25.78 9.84
N GLY A 217 -11.53 -25.92 9.09
CA GLY A 217 -10.16 -25.87 9.60
C GLY A 217 -9.56 -24.46 9.73
N GLU A 218 -10.29 -23.40 9.37
CA GLU A 218 -9.73 -22.05 9.22
C GLU A 218 -9.81 -21.15 10.48
N SER A 219 -9.99 -21.70 11.69
CA SER A 219 -10.18 -20.90 12.92
C SER A 219 -9.47 -21.46 14.17
N VAL A 220 -8.83 -20.53 14.93
CA VAL A 220 -8.19 -20.54 16.27
C VAL A 220 -7.14 -21.63 16.61
N ASP A 221 -7.38 -22.90 16.30
CA ASP A 221 -6.49 -24.01 16.71
C ASP A 221 -5.72 -24.60 15.52
N ARG A 222 -5.08 -23.74 14.72
CA ARG A 222 -4.13 -24.24 13.72
C ARG A 222 -3.03 -25.05 14.42
N PRO A 223 -2.73 -26.27 13.94
CA PRO A 223 -1.81 -27.16 14.64
C PRO A 223 -0.42 -26.53 14.73
N ALA A 224 0.20 -26.67 15.90
CA ALA A 224 1.62 -26.38 16.07
C ALA A 224 2.44 -27.52 15.43
N VAL A 225 3.40 -27.16 14.60
CA VAL A 225 4.36 -28.09 14.01
C VAL A 225 5.67 -27.93 14.78
N TYR A 226 6.32 -29.05 15.14
CA TYR A 226 7.55 -29.04 15.95
C TYR A 226 8.76 -29.57 15.19
N THR A 227 8.64 -29.74 13.87
CA THR A 227 9.69 -30.31 13.02
C THR A 227 10.95 -29.45 13.03
N SER A 228 10.83 -28.12 12.99
CA SER A 228 11.98 -27.20 13.12
C SER A 228 12.72 -27.40 14.44
N SER A 229 12.01 -27.59 15.55
CA SER A 229 12.63 -27.85 16.86
C SER A 229 13.46 -29.14 16.87
N ILE A 230 13.02 -30.18 16.15
CA ILE A 230 13.78 -31.43 15.98
C ILE A 230 15.04 -31.17 15.16
N TYR A 231 14.94 -30.43 14.05
CA TYR A 231 16.09 -30.08 13.20
C TYR A 231 17.13 -29.26 13.96
N THR A 232 16.69 -28.26 14.72
CA THR A 232 17.55 -27.44 15.58
C THR A 232 18.19 -28.28 16.69
N GLY A 233 17.43 -29.18 17.32
CA GLY A 233 17.98 -30.10 18.32
C GLY A 233 19.05 -31.04 17.74
N PHE A 234 18.84 -31.54 16.52
CA PHE A 234 19.83 -32.32 15.78
C PHE A 234 21.08 -31.49 15.46
N ALA A 235 20.91 -30.26 14.98
CA ALA A 235 22.01 -29.34 14.70
C ALA A 235 22.88 -29.07 15.95
N ILE A 236 22.23 -28.77 17.08
CA ILE A 236 22.91 -28.55 18.37
C ILE A 236 23.64 -29.81 18.82
N SER A 237 23.04 -30.99 18.63
CA SER A 237 23.67 -32.27 18.98
C SER A 237 24.92 -32.54 18.15
N VAL A 238 24.85 -32.35 16.83
CA VAL A 238 25.99 -32.49 15.91
C VAL A 238 27.09 -31.47 16.24
N MET A 239 26.72 -30.21 16.48
CA MET A 239 27.65 -29.16 16.91
C MET A 239 28.35 -29.56 18.21
N THR A 240 27.60 -30.02 19.21
CA THR A 240 28.14 -30.41 20.52
C THR A 240 29.14 -31.56 20.38
N ILE A 241 28.82 -32.58 19.58
CA ILE A 241 29.70 -33.73 19.37
C ILE A 241 30.97 -33.33 18.60
N LEU A 242 30.83 -32.61 17.50
CA LEU A 242 31.95 -32.31 16.61
C LEU A 242 32.82 -31.16 17.14
N LEU A 243 32.20 -30.04 17.53
CA LEU A 243 32.91 -28.86 17.98
C LEU A 243 33.39 -29.02 19.42
N PHE A 244 32.48 -29.26 20.37
CA PHE A 244 32.86 -29.33 21.79
C PHE A 244 33.57 -30.64 22.10
N GLY A 245 33.05 -31.78 21.63
CA GLY A 245 33.69 -33.09 21.82
C GLY A 245 35.08 -33.15 21.18
N GLY A 246 35.22 -32.65 19.94
CA GLY A 246 36.51 -32.57 19.26
C GLY A 246 37.52 -31.66 19.97
N ALA A 247 37.12 -30.44 20.32
CA ALA A 247 37.99 -29.48 21.00
C ALA A 247 38.39 -29.97 22.39
N LEU A 248 37.45 -30.47 23.20
CA LEU A 248 37.75 -31.02 24.52
C LEU A 248 38.66 -32.24 24.44
N ARG A 249 38.46 -33.13 23.47
CA ARG A 249 39.36 -34.27 23.23
C ARG A 249 40.79 -33.80 22.98
N ILE A 250 40.98 -32.80 22.12
CA ILE A 250 42.31 -32.25 21.82
C ILE A 250 42.92 -31.65 23.09
N LEU A 251 42.17 -30.83 23.83
CA LEU A 251 42.66 -30.22 25.08
C LEU A 251 43.06 -31.26 26.12
N VAL A 252 42.25 -32.30 26.33
CA VAL A 252 42.53 -33.40 27.26
C VAL A 252 43.76 -34.19 26.82
N THR A 253 43.86 -34.51 25.53
CA THR A 253 44.99 -35.30 25.00
C THR A 253 46.31 -34.55 25.16
N GLU A 254 46.34 -33.28 24.77
CA GLU A 254 47.55 -32.45 24.86
C GLU A 254 47.95 -32.20 26.32
N ALA A 255 46.99 -31.89 27.20
CA ALA A 255 47.27 -31.70 28.63
C ALA A 255 47.75 -32.99 29.33
N ALA A 256 47.31 -34.16 28.85
CA ALA A 256 47.79 -35.44 29.37
C ALA A 256 49.22 -35.77 28.92
N VAL A 257 49.68 -35.21 27.78
CA VAL A 257 51.03 -35.47 27.25
C VAL A 257 52.09 -34.63 27.95
N ASP A 258 51.80 -33.38 28.31
CA ASP A 258 52.80 -32.46 28.87
C ASP A 258 52.47 -31.89 30.26
N GLU A 259 51.40 -32.39 30.88
CA GLU A 259 50.92 -32.03 32.22
C GLU A 259 50.55 -30.54 32.39
N PHE A 260 50.41 -29.79 31.29
CA PHE A 260 50.12 -28.35 31.34
C PHE A 260 48.60 -28.08 31.48
N ASN A 261 48.09 -28.21 32.71
CA ASN A 261 46.66 -28.08 33.03
C ASN A 261 46.03 -26.70 32.76
N ILE A 262 46.82 -25.64 32.55
CA ILE A 262 46.27 -24.30 32.25
C ILE A 262 45.52 -24.29 30.91
N ARG A 263 45.82 -25.21 29.98
CA ARG A 263 45.10 -25.34 28.70
C ARG A 263 43.60 -25.52 28.83
N TYR A 264 43.11 -26.09 29.93
CA TYR A 264 41.67 -26.24 30.14
C TYR A 264 40.92 -24.90 30.19
N LEU A 265 41.61 -23.77 30.45
CA LEU A 265 41.00 -22.44 30.34
C LEU A 265 40.52 -22.12 28.92
N LEU A 266 41.08 -22.73 27.88
CA LEU A 266 40.59 -22.58 26.51
C LEU A 266 39.16 -23.13 26.34
N ALA A 267 38.68 -24.02 27.21
CA ALA A 267 37.30 -24.50 27.15
C ALA A 267 36.27 -23.37 27.36
N ILE A 268 36.67 -22.26 28.01
CA ILE A 268 35.82 -21.07 28.21
C ILE A 268 35.45 -20.41 26.88
N THR A 269 36.26 -20.57 25.81
CA THR A 269 35.93 -20.00 24.50
C THR A 269 34.88 -20.81 23.74
N LEU A 270 34.64 -22.07 24.12
CA LEU A 270 33.75 -22.98 23.40
C LEU A 270 32.31 -22.48 23.31
N PRO A 271 31.66 -21.96 24.37
CA PRO A 271 30.30 -21.41 24.25
C PRO A 271 30.23 -20.24 23.26
N PHE A 272 31.24 -19.37 23.22
CA PHE A 272 31.30 -18.24 22.29
C PHE A 272 31.49 -18.69 20.84
N SER A 273 32.42 -19.63 20.62
CA SER A 273 32.62 -20.24 19.30
C SER A 273 31.39 -21.04 18.85
N GLY A 274 30.72 -21.72 19.77
CA GLY A 274 29.48 -22.46 19.53
C GLY A 274 28.33 -21.54 19.13
N ALA A 275 28.16 -20.40 19.82
CA ALA A 275 27.15 -19.41 19.44
C ALA A 275 27.36 -18.86 18.02
N LEU A 276 28.61 -18.58 17.63
CA LEU A 276 28.94 -18.14 16.27
C LEU A 276 28.74 -19.27 15.23
N ALA A 277 29.08 -20.51 15.60
CA ALA A 277 29.01 -21.66 14.71
C ALA A 277 27.58 -22.20 14.54
N LEU A 278 26.68 -21.95 15.49
CA LEU A 278 25.34 -22.52 15.57
C LEU A 278 24.55 -22.30 14.27
N PHE A 279 24.62 -21.10 13.70
CA PHE A 279 23.97 -20.77 12.43
C PHE A 279 24.38 -21.75 11.31
N PHE A 280 25.68 -22.01 11.14
CA PHE A 280 26.18 -22.92 10.10
C PHE A 280 25.71 -24.36 10.32
N PHE A 281 25.69 -24.83 11.58
CA PHE A 281 25.19 -26.17 11.90
C PHE A 281 23.68 -26.29 11.66
N ILE A 282 22.90 -25.25 11.94
CA ILE A 282 21.47 -25.21 11.64
C ILE A 282 21.24 -25.28 10.13
N ILE A 283 21.98 -24.50 9.32
CA ILE A 283 21.87 -24.55 7.86
C ILE A 283 22.19 -25.96 7.34
N ILE A 284 23.32 -26.54 7.73
CA ILE A 284 23.70 -27.90 7.31
C ILE A 284 22.64 -28.94 7.70
N ALA A 285 22.15 -28.91 8.94
CA ALA A 285 21.12 -29.82 9.41
C ALA A 285 19.81 -29.64 8.63
N THR A 286 19.42 -28.40 8.37
CA THR A 286 18.20 -28.06 7.65
C THR A 286 18.29 -28.50 6.19
N ASP A 287 19.41 -28.27 5.52
CA ASP A 287 19.64 -28.71 4.13
C ASP A 287 19.60 -30.24 4.00
N LEU A 288 20.22 -30.96 4.94
CA LEU A 288 20.12 -32.42 5.00
C LEU A 288 18.66 -32.87 5.21
N CYS A 289 17.93 -32.20 6.11
CA CYS A 289 16.53 -32.49 6.36
C CYS A 289 15.62 -32.09 5.19
N GLN A 290 15.97 -31.09 4.37
CA GLN A 290 15.26 -30.81 3.13
C GLN A 290 15.42 -31.94 2.11
N LEU A 291 16.58 -32.60 2.10
CA LEU A 291 16.89 -33.67 1.15
C LEU A 291 16.18 -35.00 1.47
N VAL A 292 16.01 -35.34 2.76
CA VAL A 292 15.44 -36.64 3.18
C VAL A 292 14.20 -36.55 4.08
N GLY A 293 13.88 -35.36 4.59
CA GLY A 293 12.85 -35.15 5.61
C GLY A 293 11.46 -34.85 5.03
N PRO A 294 10.44 -34.76 5.90
CA PRO A 294 9.08 -34.48 5.50
C PRO A 294 8.92 -33.05 4.99
N VAL A 295 8.45 -32.90 3.75
CA VAL A 295 8.15 -31.59 3.13
C VAL A 295 6.66 -31.24 3.16
N ARG A 296 5.78 -32.14 3.62
CA ARG A 296 4.32 -31.92 3.57
C ARG A 296 3.88 -30.68 4.36
N SER A 297 4.57 -30.35 5.44
CA SER A 297 4.24 -29.22 6.30
C SER A 297 4.34 -27.86 5.60
N THR A 298 5.13 -27.74 4.52
CA THR A 298 5.23 -26.51 3.72
C THR A 298 4.04 -26.30 2.77
N THR A 299 3.11 -27.25 2.67
CA THR A 299 1.92 -27.18 1.80
C THR A 299 0.60 -27.11 2.58
N ALA A 300 0.70 -27.08 3.92
CA ALA A 300 -0.41 -27.05 4.84
C ALA A 300 -0.31 -25.84 5.77
N ASN A 301 -1.45 -25.37 6.25
CA ASN A 301 -1.51 -24.27 7.21
C ASN A 301 -1.11 -24.78 8.61
N SER A 302 -0.33 -23.99 9.33
CA SER A 302 0.07 -24.22 10.73
C SER A 302 -0.09 -22.93 11.53
N ARG A 303 0.20 -22.98 12.83
CA ARG A 303 0.13 -21.80 13.72
C ARG A 303 0.91 -20.59 13.19
N PHE A 304 2.11 -20.80 12.65
CA PHE A 304 3.02 -19.76 12.17
C PHE A 304 3.15 -19.68 10.65
N TYR A 305 2.38 -20.49 9.90
CA TYR A 305 2.51 -20.59 8.45
C TYR A 305 1.17 -20.73 7.72
N SER A 306 1.00 -19.98 6.63
CA SER A 306 -0.16 -19.99 5.73
C SER A 306 0.27 -20.37 4.32
N ALA A 307 0.18 -21.67 4.02
CA ALA A 307 0.44 -22.21 2.69
C ALA A 307 -0.73 -21.99 1.71
N ARG A 308 -1.95 -21.94 2.23
CA ARG A 308 -3.19 -21.84 1.47
C ARG A 308 -3.95 -20.59 1.88
N ALA A 309 -4.50 -19.88 0.89
CA ALA A 309 -5.30 -18.69 1.09
C ALA A 309 -6.56 -19.03 1.90
N PRO A 310 -7.04 -18.12 2.76
CA PRO A 310 -8.30 -18.32 3.48
C PRO A 310 -9.49 -18.36 2.51
N SER A 311 -10.53 -19.11 2.86
CA SER A 311 -11.78 -19.14 2.11
C SER A 311 -12.58 -17.86 2.34
N LEU A 312 -12.71 -17.03 1.29
CA LEU A 312 -13.51 -15.80 1.34
C LEU A 312 -14.98 -16.11 1.61
N ASP A 313 -15.56 -17.11 0.93
CA ASP A 313 -16.94 -17.57 1.16
C ASP A 313 -17.20 -17.91 2.63
N TYR A 314 -16.27 -18.64 3.26
CA TYR A 314 -16.37 -18.98 4.67
C TYR A 314 -16.27 -17.73 5.56
N ALA A 315 -15.32 -16.82 5.28
CA ALA A 315 -15.18 -15.57 6.00
C ALA A 315 -16.46 -14.73 5.95
N PHE A 316 -17.03 -14.50 4.76
CA PHE A 316 -18.27 -13.73 4.60
C PHE A 316 -19.46 -14.40 5.31
N ARG A 317 -19.60 -15.73 5.25
CA ARG A 317 -20.64 -16.45 6.02
C ARG A 317 -20.47 -16.31 7.54
N LYS A 318 -19.26 -16.08 8.03
CA LYS A 318 -18.96 -15.81 9.44
C LYS A 318 -19.14 -14.34 9.83
N GLY A 319 -19.62 -13.49 8.91
CA GLY A 319 -19.83 -12.07 9.16
C GLY A 319 -18.60 -11.22 8.92
N PHE A 320 -17.65 -11.68 8.09
CA PHE A 320 -16.54 -10.84 7.65
C PHE A 320 -17.07 -9.63 6.90
N GLN A 321 -16.80 -8.45 7.45
CA GLN A 321 -16.96 -7.16 6.79
C GLN A 321 -15.55 -6.63 6.56
N PRO A 322 -15.12 -6.42 5.30
CA PRO A 322 -13.76 -5.98 5.04
C PRO A 322 -13.49 -4.60 5.69
N PRO A 323 -12.55 -4.50 6.65
CA PRO A 323 -12.29 -3.28 7.39
C PRO A 323 -11.53 -2.25 6.54
N HIS A 324 -11.37 -1.03 7.04
CA HIS A 324 -10.49 -0.05 6.40
C HIS A 324 -9.03 -0.52 6.47
N VAL A 325 -8.34 -0.56 5.33
CA VAL A 325 -6.92 -0.91 5.24
C VAL A 325 -6.08 0.30 4.83
N THR A 326 -5.06 0.62 5.61
CA THR A 326 -4.10 1.67 5.26
C THR A 326 -2.84 1.07 4.68
N ILE A 327 -2.47 1.49 3.47
CA ILE A 327 -1.20 1.10 2.86
C ILE A 327 -0.14 2.11 3.27
N GLN A 328 0.73 1.74 4.20
CA GLN A 328 1.81 2.59 4.68
C GLN A 328 3.06 2.38 3.83
N MET A 329 3.57 3.45 3.24
CA MET A 329 4.74 3.41 2.34
C MET A 329 5.78 4.47 2.73
N PRO A 330 6.87 4.10 3.42
CA PRO A 330 7.97 5.02 3.69
C PRO A 330 8.76 5.33 2.40
N VAL A 331 9.02 6.62 2.19
CA VAL A 331 9.70 7.16 1.01
C VAL A 331 10.76 8.17 1.44
N TYR A 332 11.89 8.17 0.75
CA TYR A 332 12.94 9.15 0.84
C TYR A 332 13.26 9.75 -0.54
N LYS A 333 14.31 9.29 -1.21
CA LYS A 333 14.85 9.92 -2.44
C LYS A 333 14.45 9.19 -3.73
N GLU A 334 13.51 8.25 -3.64
CA GLU A 334 13.16 7.38 -4.74
C GLU A 334 12.49 8.17 -5.86
N SER A 335 12.71 7.71 -7.09
CA SER A 335 12.18 8.35 -8.29
C SER A 335 10.66 8.20 -8.37
N LEU A 336 9.96 9.30 -8.64
CA LEU A 336 8.52 9.26 -8.89
C LEU A 336 8.16 8.39 -10.11
N PRO A 337 8.68 8.63 -11.34
CA PRO A 337 8.26 7.84 -12.50
C PRO A 337 8.77 6.39 -12.51
N PHE A 338 9.94 6.12 -11.92
CA PHE A 338 10.60 4.81 -12.05
C PHE A 338 10.35 3.87 -10.88
N VAL A 339 10.12 4.42 -9.67
CA VAL A 339 9.97 3.62 -8.45
C VAL A 339 8.55 3.77 -7.92
N LEU A 340 8.17 4.98 -7.50
CA LEU A 340 6.89 5.22 -6.83
C LEU A 340 5.68 4.99 -7.73
N GLY A 341 5.71 5.49 -8.96
CA GLY A 341 4.61 5.42 -9.92
C GLY A 341 4.13 3.99 -10.17
N PRO A 342 5.00 3.08 -10.62
CA PRO A 342 4.56 1.70 -10.85
C PRO A 342 4.25 0.92 -9.55
N THR A 343 4.80 1.30 -8.39
CA THR A 343 4.37 0.76 -7.08
C THR A 343 2.95 1.18 -6.76
N ILE A 344 2.65 2.48 -6.87
CA ILE A 344 1.33 3.05 -6.65
C ILE A 344 0.31 2.47 -7.63
N GLU A 345 0.67 2.24 -8.89
CA GLU A 345 -0.23 1.59 -9.85
C GLU A 345 -0.57 0.15 -9.43
N SER A 346 0.41 -0.60 -8.94
CA SER A 346 0.19 -1.94 -8.38
C SER A 346 -0.74 -1.89 -7.16
N LEU A 347 -0.51 -0.95 -6.24
CA LEU A 347 -1.33 -0.75 -5.05
C LEU A 347 -2.77 -0.36 -5.42
N LYS A 348 -2.96 0.52 -6.41
CA LYS A 348 -4.30 0.92 -6.89
C LYS A 348 -5.09 -0.25 -7.45
N LYS A 349 -4.43 -1.20 -8.13
CA LYS A 349 -5.10 -2.44 -8.58
C LYS A 349 -5.57 -3.27 -7.40
N ALA A 350 -4.77 -3.33 -6.33
CA ALA A 350 -5.13 -4.03 -5.11
C ALA A 350 -6.29 -3.34 -4.35
N ILE A 351 -6.24 -2.01 -4.22
CA ILE A 351 -7.32 -1.22 -3.62
C ILE A 351 -8.62 -1.36 -4.42
N SER A 352 -8.54 -1.28 -5.76
CA SER A 352 -9.70 -1.43 -6.62
C SER A 352 -10.39 -2.78 -6.41
N ASN A 353 -9.62 -3.88 -6.39
CA ASN A 353 -10.18 -5.19 -6.07
C ASN A 353 -10.80 -5.23 -4.67
N TYR A 354 -10.15 -4.64 -3.67
CA TYR A 354 -10.64 -4.62 -2.29
C TYR A 354 -11.95 -3.84 -2.13
N GLU A 355 -12.05 -2.66 -2.75
CA GLU A 355 -13.26 -1.85 -2.75
C GLU A 355 -14.41 -2.55 -3.49
N LEU A 356 -14.12 -3.30 -4.55
CA LEU A 356 -15.11 -4.14 -5.23
C LEU A 356 -15.59 -5.33 -4.37
N HIS A 357 -14.99 -5.60 -3.22
CA HIS A 357 -15.47 -6.61 -2.27
C HIS A 357 -16.06 -5.99 -1.00
N GLY A 358 -16.33 -4.67 -1.01
CA GLY A 358 -16.97 -3.98 0.12
C GLY A 358 -15.99 -3.27 1.07
N GLY A 359 -14.68 -3.46 0.89
CA GLY A 359 -13.66 -2.81 1.70
C GLY A 359 -13.42 -1.35 1.35
N THR A 360 -12.60 -0.67 2.15
CA THR A 360 -12.10 0.67 1.86
C THR A 360 -10.60 0.73 2.17
N ALA A 361 -9.83 1.49 1.41
CA ALA A 361 -8.40 1.63 1.69
C ALA A 361 -7.84 2.99 1.26
N ASN A 362 -6.81 3.45 1.96
CA ASN A 362 -6.04 4.64 1.61
C ASN A 362 -4.55 4.30 1.45
N ILE A 363 -3.83 5.13 0.70
CA ILE A 363 -2.37 5.10 0.62
C ILE A 363 -1.85 6.23 1.49
N PHE A 364 -1.01 5.88 2.47
CA PHE A 364 -0.34 6.82 3.36
C PHE A 364 1.18 6.77 3.15
N VAL A 365 1.72 7.83 2.55
CA VAL A 365 3.15 7.95 2.26
C VAL A 365 3.87 8.71 3.35
N ASN A 366 4.88 8.10 3.96
CA ASN A 366 5.78 8.76 4.89
C ASN A 366 6.97 9.33 4.10
N ASP A 367 6.79 10.50 3.48
CA ASP A 367 7.73 11.05 2.49
C ASP A 367 8.74 12.02 3.11
N ASP A 368 9.88 11.49 3.55
CA ASP A 368 11.01 12.30 4.01
C ASP A 368 11.67 13.12 2.91
N GLY A 369 11.49 12.68 1.67
CA GLY A 369 12.02 13.28 0.46
C GLY A 369 11.40 14.60 0.11
N MET A 370 10.13 14.80 0.44
CA MET A 370 9.38 16.00 0.05
C MET A 370 10.06 17.30 0.46
N GLN A 371 10.69 17.29 1.63
CA GLN A 371 11.48 18.43 2.08
C GLN A 371 12.91 18.40 1.56
N VAL A 372 13.48 17.27 1.16
CA VAL A 372 14.92 17.09 0.84
C VAL A 372 15.24 17.22 -0.65
N ILE A 373 14.38 16.74 -1.54
CA ILE A 373 14.60 16.75 -2.99
C ILE A 373 14.49 18.16 -3.57
N ASP A 374 14.81 18.30 -4.86
CA ASP A 374 14.67 19.56 -5.58
C ASP A 374 13.22 20.10 -5.50
N PRO A 375 13.01 21.41 -5.25
CA PRO A 375 11.67 21.97 -5.11
C PRO A 375 10.74 21.73 -6.31
N ALA A 376 11.27 21.65 -7.53
CA ALA A 376 10.46 21.37 -8.71
C ALA A 376 9.97 19.91 -8.71
N LEU A 377 10.84 18.96 -8.36
CA LEU A 377 10.48 17.55 -8.20
C LEU A 377 9.51 17.34 -7.03
N ALA A 378 9.68 18.07 -5.93
CA ALA A 378 8.74 18.05 -4.80
C ALA A 378 7.36 18.58 -5.21
N ALA A 379 7.29 19.65 -6.02
CA ALA A 379 6.03 20.15 -6.55
C ALA A 379 5.34 19.13 -7.46
N GLU A 380 6.08 18.49 -8.38
CA GLU A 380 5.57 17.41 -9.24
C GLU A 380 5.05 16.23 -8.41
N ARG A 381 5.77 15.85 -7.35
CA ARG A 381 5.37 14.76 -6.46
C ARG A 381 4.11 15.08 -5.66
N ARG A 382 3.98 16.29 -5.11
CA ARG A 382 2.74 16.73 -4.42
C ARG A 382 1.54 16.72 -5.36
N GLU A 383 1.74 17.22 -6.58
CA GLU A 383 0.72 17.21 -7.62
C GLU A 383 0.29 15.77 -7.94
N TYR A 384 1.26 14.86 -8.09
CA TYR A 384 0.99 13.45 -8.30
C TYR A 384 0.21 12.83 -7.15
N TYR A 385 0.62 13.04 -5.89
CA TYR A 385 -0.08 12.52 -4.71
C TYR A 385 -1.53 13.00 -4.63
N ARG A 386 -1.76 14.31 -4.83
CA ARG A 386 -3.12 14.87 -4.88
C ARG A 386 -3.96 14.20 -5.97
N ASN A 387 -3.42 14.14 -7.18
CA ASN A 387 -4.11 13.58 -8.34
C ASN A 387 -4.48 12.11 -8.18
N HIS A 388 -3.78 11.37 -7.31
CA HIS A 388 -4.01 9.96 -7.05
C HIS A 388 -4.71 9.69 -5.71
N GLY A 389 -5.11 10.73 -4.97
CA GLY A 389 -5.81 10.60 -3.69
C GLY A 389 -4.93 10.05 -2.57
N ILE A 390 -3.64 10.40 -2.57
CA ILE A 390 -2.64 9.86 -1.65
C ILE A 390 -2.43 10.83 -0.48
N GLY A 391 -2.58 10.32 0.75
CA GLY A 391 -2.19 11.05 1.95
C GLY A 391 -0.68 10.97 2.16
N TRP A 392 -0.07 12.05 2.62
CA TRP A 392 1.37 12.06 2.90
C TRP A 392 1.73 13.00 4.05
N VAL A 393 2.80 12.64 4.76
CA VAL A 393 3.45 13.47 5.78
C VAL A 393 4.95 13.50 5.49
N ALA A 394 5.56 14.68 5.66
CA ALA A 394 6.98 14.91 5.53
C ALA A 394 7.51 15.69 6.74
N ARG A 395 8.55 15.16 7.37
CA ARG A 395 9.22 15.79 8.53
C ARG A 395 10.41 16.67 8.10
N PRO A 396 10.89 17.58 8.97
CA PRO A 396 12.00 18.46 8.66
C PRO A 396 13.27 17.73 8.22
N ARG A 397 14.13 18.42 7.47
CA ARG A 397 15.46 17.91 7.13
C ARG A 397 16.28 17.69 8.41
N ASP A 398 17.22 16.75 8.34
CA ASP A 398 18.14 16.53 9.45
C ASP A 398 19.05 17.76 9.63
N GLY A 399 19.14 18.27 10.86
CA GLY A 399 19.81 19.52 11.21
C GLY A 399 18.99 20.80 10.98
N ASP A 400 17.77 20.71 10.45
CA ASP A 400 16.94 21.88 10.19
C ASP A 400 16.36 22.43 11.51
N ASN A 401 16.68 23.69 11.85
CA ASN A 401 16.32 24.32 13.12
C ASN A 401 16.67 23.48 14.36
N GLY A 402 17.75 22.70 14.31
CA GLY A 402 18.18 21.81 15.39
C GLY A 402 17.41 20.48 15.47
N TYR A 403 16.50 20.21 14.53
CA TYR A 403 15.81 18.93 14.43
C TYR A 403 16.77 17.82 14.03
N THR A 404 16.83 16.75 14.83
CA THR A 404 17.69 15.59 14.55
C THR A 404 16.83 14.38 14.24
N ARG A 405 17.01 13.78 13.06
CA ARG A 405 16.33 12.54 12.66
C ARG A 405 17.00 11.36 13.38
N ALA A 406 16.28 10.72 14.29
CA ALA A 406 16.77 9.60 15.08
C ALA A 406 16.97 8.32 14.23
N GLY A 407 17.84 7.43 14.73
CA GLY A 407 18.14 6.14 14.11
C GLY A 407 19.15 6.19 12.97
N LYS A 408 19.80 5.05 12.72
CA LYS A 408 20.86 4.91 11.71
C LYS A 408 20.34 5.08 10.29
N PHE A 409 19.27 4.36 9.95
CA PHE A 409 18.60 4.40 8.64
C PHE A 409 17.45 5.39 8.58
N LYS A 410 17.02 5.93 9.72
CA LYS A 410 15.97 6.95 9.86
C LYS A 410 14.58 6.54 9.33
N LYS A 411 14.39 5.31 8.84
CA LYS A 411 13.09 4.73 8.40
C LYS A 411 12.10 4.64 9.56
N ALA A 412 12.49 3.97 10.65
CA ALA A 412 11.70 3.86 11.88
C ALA A 412 11.20 5.21 12.40
N SER A 413 12.11 6.19 12.54
CA SER A 413 11.77 7.52 13.03
C SER A 413 10.92 8.33 12.05
N ASN A 414 10.98 8.03 10.75
CA ASN A 414 10.09 8.63 9.74
C ASN A 414 8.66 8.14 9.97
N MET A 415 8.49 6.82 10.05
CA MET A 415 7.19 6.20 10.29
C MET A 415 6.59 6.64 11.63
N ASN A 416 7.38 6.68 12.71
CA ASN A 416 6.91 7.19 14.02
C ASN A 416 6.44 8.65 13.93
N PHE A 417 7.22 9.54 13.31
CA PHE A 417 6.82 10.94 13.17
C PHE A 417 5.51 11.08 12.39
N CYS A 418 5.35 10.31 11.31
CA CYS A 418 4.14 10.38 10.51
C CYS A 418 2.92 9.81 11.24
N LEU A 419 3.10 8.72 12.00
CA LEU A 419 2.05 8.16 12.86
C LEU A 419 1.70 9.12 14.01
N GLU A 420 2.67 9.86 14.57
CA GLU A 420 2.42 10.91 15.56
C GLU A 420 1.49 11.99 15.00
N ILE A 421 1.75 12.49 13.78
CA ILE A 421 0.89 13.50 13.13
C ILE A 421 -0.49 12.93 12.81
N SER A 422 -0.57 11.67 12.36
CA SER A 422 -1.84 10.99 12.10
C SER A 422 -2.68 10.87 13.38
N ASN A 423 -2.11 10.38 14.47
CA ASN A 423 -2.81 10.23 15.74
C ASN A 423 -3.28 11.59 16.30
N LYS A 424 -2.43 12.63 16.27
CA LYS A 424 -2.84 13.99 16.68
C LYS A 424 -4.01 14.53 15.85
N THR A 425 -4.01 14.23 14.55
CA THR A 425 -5.10 14.63 13.66
C THR A 425 -6.39 13.90 14.02
N GLU A 426 -6.31 12.61 14.35
CA GLU A 426 -7.46 11.82 14.80
C GLU A 426 -7.99 12.30 16.15
N ASP A 427 -7.11 12.56 17.13
CA ASP A 427 -7.49 13.09 18.45
C ASP A 427 -8.24 14.44 18.30
N MET A 428 -7.71 15.34 17.46
CA MET A 428 -8.35 16.62 17.19
C MET A 428 -9.66 16.48 16.41
N LEU A 429 -9.74 15.53 15.48
CA LEU A 429 -10.98 15.23 14.77
C LEU A 429 -12.07 14.76 15.73
N ILE A 430 -11.74 13.87 16.67
CA ILE A 430 -12.67 13.38 17.70
C ILE A 430 -13.19 14.56 18.53
N ASP A 431 -12.32 15.47 18.96
CA ASP A 431 -12.71 16.67 19.71
C ASP A 431 -13.66 17.58 18.92
N LEU A 432 -13.39 17.78 17.62
CA LEU A 432 -14.24 18.58 16.74
C LEU A 432 -15.60 17.94 16.47
N ILE A 433 -15.63 16.62 16.28
CA ILE A 433 -16.88 15.85 16.11
C ILE A 433 -17.72 15.97 17.37
N GLN A 434 -17.13 15.75 18.55
CA GLN A 434 -17.84 15.83 19.82
C GLN A 434 -18.41 17.24 20.05
N ALA A 435 -17.63 18.29 19.78
CA ALA A 435 -18.11 19.66 19.88
C ALA A 435 -19.32 19.94 18.96
N ARG A 436 -19.32 19.38 17.74
CA ARG A 436 -20.43 19.54 16.78
C ARG A 436 -21.69 18.75 17.19
N GLU A 437 -21.52 17.57 17.76
CA GLU A 437 -22.63 16.79 18.34
C GLU A 437 -23.28 17.53 19.52
N GLU A 438 -22.48 18.15 20.38
CA GLU A 438 -22.98 18.97 21.51
C GLU A 438 -23.79 20.20 21.04
N GLU A 439 -23.50 20.73 19.84
CA GLU A 439 -24.28 21.79 19.19
C GLU A 439 -25.63 21.31 18.63
N GLY A 440 -25.93 20.00 18.69
CA GLY A 440 -27.19 19.42 18.25
C GLY A 440 -27.36 19.35 16.73
N ARG A 441 -26.28 19.45 15.97
CA ARG A 441 -26.26 19.24 14.52
C ARG A 441 -25.90 17.78 14.23
N GLY A 442 -26.70 17.09 13.44
CA GLY A 442 -26.33 15.76 12.95
C GLY A 442 -25.06 15.85 12.10
N LEU A 443 -24.17 14.86 12.20
CA LEU A 443 -23.01 14.75 11.33
C LEU A 443 -23.40 14.08 10.01
N SER A 444 -23.25 14.79 8.91
CA SER A 444 -23.17 14.19 7.57
C SER A 444 -21.73 13.74 7.27
N LEU A 445 -21.54 12.93 6.24
CA LEU A 445 -20.18 12.57 5.80
C LEU A 445 -19.42 13.75 5.20
N SER A 446 -20.10 14.68 4.52
CA SER A 446 -19.47 15.92 4.07
C SER A 446 -18.94 16.74 5.25
N ASP A 447 -19.70 16.78 6.36
CA ASP A 447 -19.26 17.43 7.59
C ASP A 447 -18.02 16.74 8.18
N GLU A 448 -17.96 15.40 8.22
CA GLU A 448 -16.77 14.67 8.70
C GLU A 448 -15.53 15.00 7.88
N HIS A 449 -15.67 15.09 6.55
CA HIS A 449 -14.55 15.45 5.67
C HIS A 449 -14.04 16.87 5.93
N GLU A 450 -14.95 17.84 6.07
CA GLU A 450 -14.58 19.23 6.40
C GLU A 450 -13.91 19.33 7.78
N LEU A 451 -14.44 18.62 8.78
CA LEU A 451 -13.84 18.58 10.12
C LEU A 451 -12.45 17.93 10.10
N TYR A 452 -12.25 16.89 9.28
CA TYR A 452 -10.94 16.28 9.09
C TYR A 452 -9.93 17.25 8.47
N GLU A 453 -10.32 18.00 7.43
CA GLU A 453 -9.43 19.00 6.84
C GLU A 453 -9.05 20.09 7.85
N LEU A 454 -10.01 20.55 8.65
CA LEU A 454 -9.77 21.51 9.73
C LEU A 454 -8.85 20.96 10.83
N ALA A 455 -9.03 19.69 11.22
CA ALA A 455 -8.18 19.03 12.20
C ALA A 455 -6.73 18.93 11.69
N LEU A 456 -6.55 18.49 10.45
CA LEU A 456 -5.23 18.35 9.84
C LEU A 456 -4.53 19.71 9.73
N GLU A 457 -5.22 20.75 9.25
CA GLU A 457 -4.66 22.10 9.15
C GLU A 457 -4.25 22.65 10.52
N SER A 458 -5.08 22.43 11.53
CA SER A 458 -4.81 22.86 12.91
C SER A 458 -3.58 22.16 13.49
N VAL A 459 -3.44 20.84 13.33
CA VAL A 459 -2.25 20.08 13.76
C VAL A 459 -0.98 20.55 13.05
N ILE A 460 -1.05 20.81 11.74
CA ILE A 460 0.10 21.33 10.97
C ILE A 460 0.51 22.72 11.49
N ASN A 461 -0.46 23.59 11.78
CA ASN A 461 -0.22 24.95 12.28
C ASN A 461 0.36 24.96 13.71
N GLU A 462 -0.01 23.99 14.54
CA GLU A 462 0.51 23.82 15.90
C GLU A 462 1.93 23.24 15.91
N ASP A 463 2.16 22.14 15.19
CA ASP A 463 3.46 21.45 15.19
C ASP A 463 4.54 22.28 14.47
N LYS A 464 4.16 23.01 13.42
CA LYS A 464 5.01 23.90 12.56
C LYS A 464 6.19 23.21 11.86
N ARG A 465 6.50 21.95 12.20
CA ARG A 465 7.60 21.15 11.63
C ARG A 465 7.11 20.26 10.49
N ALA A 466 5.89 19.75 10.58
CA ALA A 466 5.34 18.79 9.63
C ALA A 466 4.78 19.48 8.39
N TRP A 467 5.02 18.89 7.22
CA TRP A 467 4.21 19.15 6.02
C TRP A 467 3.32 17.93 5.79
N ALA A 468 2.02 18.14 5.62
CA ALA A 468 1.10 17.03 5.39
C ALA A 468 -0.07 17.46 4.50
N SER A 469 -0.68 16.50 3.82
CA SER A 469 -1.90 16.71 3.01
C SER A 469 -2.55 15.37 2.68
N GLY A 470 -3.84 15.40 2.30
CA GLY A 470 -4.62 14.22 1.95
C GLY A 470 -5.09 13.41 3.16
N ASN A 471 -5.58 12.20 2.93
CA ASN A 471 -6.08 11.31 3.98
C ASN A 471 -4.94 10.50 4.62
N ILE A 472 -4.52 10.91 5.83
CA ILE A 472 -3.45 10.27 6.61
C ILE A 472 -3.99 9.41 7.76
N ARG A 473 -5.31 9.14 7.81
CA ARG A 473 -5.93 8.28 8.83
C ARG A 473 -5.44 6.84 8.71
N ILE A 474 -5.41 6.15 9.83
CA ILE A 474 -4.98 4.74 9.92
C ILE A 474 -6.21 3.86 10.17
N GLY A 475 -6.42 2.87 9.32
CA GLY A 475 -7.47 1.85 9.47
C GLY A 475 -7.13 0.78 10.51
N GLU A 476 -7.99 -0.23 10.61
CA GLU A 476 -7.78 -1.34 11.55
C GLU A 476 -6.56 -2.19 11.19
N ILE A 477 -6.25 -2.25 9.90
CA ILE A 477 -5.15 -3.03 9.33
C ILE A 477 -4.23 -2.08 8.54
N ILE A 478 -2.92 -2.25 8.73
CA ILE A 478 -1.90 -1.58 7.93
C ILE A 478 -1.25 -2.62 7.00
N LEU A 479 -1.23 -2.36 5.70
CA LEU A 479 -0.31 -3.04 4.79
C LEU A 479 0.96 -2.19 4.68
N ILE A 480 2.07 -2.65 5.24
CA ILE A 480 3.36 -1.99 5.09
C ILE A 480 4.07 -2.48 3.83
N VAL A 481 4.48 -1.56 2.97
CA VAL A 481 5.19 -1.85 1.71
C VAL A 481 6.38 -0.92 1.54
N ASP A 482 7.40 -1.41 0.86
CA ASP A 482 8.49 -0.55 0.42
C ASP A 482 8.15 0.13 -0.91
N SER A 483 8.83 1.24 -1.17
CA SER A 483 8.55 2.12 -2.31
C SER A 483 8.77 1.47 -3.68
N ASP A 484 9.48 0.33 -3.75
CA ASP A 484 9.85 -0.45 -4.93
C ASP A 484 9.16 -1.82 -5.01
N THR A 485 8.09 -2.01 -4.24
CA THR A 485 7.34 -3.27 -4.17
C THR A 485 6.27 -3.40 -5.27
N ARG A 486 5.94 -4.62 -5.69
CA ARG A 486 4.67 -4.95 -6.38
C ARG A 486 3.85 -5.91 -5.52
N VAL A 487 2.54 -5.75 -5.57
CA VAL A 487 1.61 -6.53 -4.78
C VAL A 487 0.57 -7.22 -5.68
N PRO A 488 0.06 -8.40 -5.28
CA PRO A 488 -1.10 -9.03 -5.92
C PRO A 488 -2.33 -8.12 -5.87
N ALA A 489 -3.20 -8.21 -6.88
CA ALA A 489 -4.44 -7.44 -6.90
C ALA A 489 -5.44 -7.88 -5.82
N ASP A 490 -5.39 -9.12 -5.37
CA ASP A 490 -6.29 -9.69 -4.35
C ASP A 490 -5.68 -9.69 -2.94
N CYS A 491 -4.50 -9.07 -2.76
CA CYS A 491 -3.76 -9.21 -1.51
C CYS A 491 -4.50 -8.63 -0.30
N LEU A 492 -5.19 -7.49 -0.47
CA LEU A 492 -5.90 -6.81 0.61
C LEU A 492 -7.06 -7.64 1.14
N ILE A 493 -7.87 -8.24 0.25
CA ILE A 493 -9.04 -9.03 0.66
C ILE A 493 -8.61 -10.30 1.40
N TYR A 494 -7.57 -10.99 0.92
CA TYR A 494 -7.06 -12.18 1.58
C TYR A 494 -6.32 -11.85 2.89
N GLY A 495 -5.55 -10.76 2.94
CA GLY A 495 -4.87 -10.31 4.15
C GLY A 495 -5.88 -9.94 5.25
N ALA A 496 -6.93 -9.19 4.89
CA ALA A 496 -8.01 -8.83 5.81
C ALA A 496 -8.82 -10.05 6.26
N ALA A 497 -9.18 -10.96 5.34
CA ALA A 497 -9.91 -12.18 5.67
C ALA A 497 -9.08 -13.09 6.60
N GLU A 498 -7.77 -13.22 6.37
CA GLU A 498 -6.91 -14.00 7.25
C GLU A 498 -6.85 -13.41 8.66
N MET A 499 -6.71 -12.09 8.78
CA MET A 499 -6.74 -11.41 10.08
C MET A 499 -8.10 -11.50 10.78
N PHE A 500 -9.20 -11.51 10.03
CA PHE A 500 -10.54 -11.69 10.59
C PHE A 500 -10.73 -13.11 11.15
N LEU A 501 -10.34 -14.13 10.39
CA LEU A 501 -10.48 -15.54 10.79
C LEU A 501 -9.51 -15.93 11.92
N ASN A 502 -8.41 -15.18 12.08
CA ASN A 502 -7.32 -15.48 13.02
C ASN A 502 -7.01 -14.22 13.87
N PRO A 503 -7.86 -13.90 14.86
CA PRO A 503 -7.73 -12.69 15.67
C PRO A 503 -6.43 -12.64 16.49
N GLU A 504 -5.82 -13.79 16.79
CA GLU A 504 -4.55 -13.88 17.52
C GLU A 504 -3.32 -13.44 16.71
N VAL A 505 -3.47 -13.29 15.40
CA VAL A 505 -2.40 -12.85 14.49
C VAL A 505 -2.30 -11.34 14.51
N ALA A 506 -1.13 -10.83 14.88
CA ALA A 506 -0.80 -9.41 14.80
C ALA A 506 -0.10 -9.04 13.50
N ILE A 507 0.71 -9.95 12.95
CA ILE A 507 1.46 -9.72 11.70
C ILE A 507 1.31 -10.90 10.75
N ILE A 508 0.94 -10.63 9.50
CA ILE A 508 1.04 -11.58 8.39
C ILE A 508 2.14 -11.08 7.46
N GLN A 509 3.32 -11.69 7.55
CA GLN A 509 4.40 -11.47 6.60
C GLN A 509 4.11 -12.25 5.33
N HIS A 510 4.08 -11.61 4.16
CA HIS A 510 4.06 -12.33 2.90
C HIS A 510 5.48 -12.68 2.46
N SER A 511 5.62 -13.89 1.94
CA SER A 511 6.80 -14.23 1.15
C SER A 511 6.75 -13.43 -0.15
N ALA A 512 7.83 -12.71 -0.41
CA ALA A 512 8.05 -12.02 -1.67
C ALA A 512 8.94 -12.86 -2.60
N GLY A 513 8.78 -12.67 -3.90
CA GLY A 513 9.78 -13.00 -4.91
C GLY A 513 10.59 -11.77 -5.31
N VAL A 514 11.57 -11.98 -6.17
CA VAL A 514 12.41 -10.89 -6.70
C VAL A 514 11.84 -10.37 -8.01
N MET A 515 11.71 -9.06 -8.11
CA MET A 515 11.40 -8.34 -9.34
C MET A 515 12.70 -8.01 -10.06
N GLN A 516 12.90 -8.59 -11.25
CA GLN A 516 14.03 -8.28 -12.11
C GLN A 516 13.65 -7.20 -13.12
N VAL A 517 14.54 -6.23 -13.33
CA VAL A 517 14.35 -5.09 -14.21
C VAL A 517 15.27 -5.15 -15.44
N VAL A 518 16.55 -5.47 -15.26
CA VAL A 518 17.57 -5.37 -16.32
C VAL A 518 17.93 -6.74 -16.91
N GLY A 519 18.01 -7.77 -16.06
CA GLY A 519 18.42 -9.13 -16.40
C GLY A 519 19.93 -9.31 -16.56
N ASP A 520 20.77 -8.47 -15.94
CA ASP A 520 22.22 -8.58 -16.04
C ASP A 520 22.82 -9.66 -15.12
N TYR A 521 24.13 -9.94 -15.25
CA TYR A 521 24.78 -10.99 -14.46
C TYR A 521 24.70 -10.74 -12.94
N PHE A 522 24.85 -9.49 -12.52
CA PHE A 522 24.84 -9.13 -11.10
C PHE A 522 23.43 -9.26 -10.52
N GLU A 523 22.43 -8.70 -11.19
CA GLU A 523 21.03 -8.80 -10.83
C GLU A 523 20.56 -10.25 -10.80
N ASN A 524 20.95 -11.08 -11.77
CA ASN A 524 20.66 -12.51 -11.75
C ASN A 524 21.30 -13.23 -10.55
N GLY A 525 22.54 -12.84 -10.18
CA GLY A 525 23.23 -13.38 -9.02
C GLY A 525 22.53 -13.04 -7.70
N ILE A 526 22.17 -11.76 -7.51
CA ILE A 526 21.41 -11.30 -6.34
C ILE A 526 20.01 -11.90 -6.30
N THR A 527 19.37 -12.05 -7.46
CA THR A 527 18.06 -12.72 -7.59
C THR A 527 18.12 -14.15 -7.09
N TYR A 528 19.12 -14.93 -7.55
CA TYR A 528 19.31 -16.30 -7.10
C TYR A 528 19.56 -16.37 -5.59
N PHE A 529 20.44 -15.52 -5.07
CA PHE A 529 20.76 -15.46 -3.65
C PHE A 529 19.53 -15.13 -2.80
N THR A 530 18.73 -14.15 -3.21
CA THR A 530 17.53 -13.73 -2.49
C THR A 530 16.45 -14.82 -2.52
N ASN A 531 16.24 -15.46 -3.67
CA ASN A 531 15.33 -16.60 -3.78
C ASN A 531 15.76 -17.80 -2.91
N LEU A 532 17.06 -18.02 -2.73
CA LEU A 532 17.59 -19.06 -1.83
C LEU A 532 17.26 -18.76 -0.36
N ILE A 533 17.39 -17.49 0.06
CA ILE A 533 17.00 -17.04 1.41
C ILE A 533 15.50 -17.25 1.60
N TYR A 534 14.66 -16.76 0.68
CA TYR A 534 13.21 -16.90 0.80
C TYR A 534 12.76 -18.37 0.81
N SER A 535 13.38 -19.23 0.01
CA SER A 535 13.11 -20.69 0.02
C SER A 535 13.44 -21.30 1.39
N SER A 536 14.55 -20.89 2.00
CA SER A 536 14.96 -21.36 3.32
C SER A 536 13.99 -20.90 4.41
N ILE A 537 13.60 -19.61 4.40
CA ILE A 537 12.61 -19.06 5.33
C ILE A 537 11.27 -19.82 5.21
N ARG A 538 10.79 -20.03 3.98
CA ARG A 538 9.55 -20.79 3.72
C ARG A 538 9.61 -22.19 4.30
N PHE A 539 10.72 -22.90 4.11
CA PHE A 539 10.88 -24.25 4.60
C PHE A 539 10.90 -24.32 6.13
N VAL A 540 11.65 -23.42 6.77
CA VAL A 540 11.81 -23.39 8.23
C VAL A 540 10.50 -23.00 8.92
N CYS A 541 9.84 -21.92 8.48
CA CYS A 541 8.53 -21.53 9.02
C CYS A 541 7.44 -22.57 8.71
N GLY A 542 7.44 -23.14 7.51
CA GLY A 542 6.55 -24.27 7.16
C GLY A 542 6.82 -25.53 7.98
N SER A 543 8.00 -25.64 8.60
CA SER A 543 8.36 -26.71 9.54
C SER A 543 8.04 -26.35 11.00
N GLY A 544 7.36 -25.23 11.24
CA GLY A 544 6.86 -24.84 12.56
C GLY A 544 7.73 -23.83 13.31
N ASP A 545 8.74 -23.27 12.67
CA ASP A 545 9.47 -22.14 13.23
C ASP A 545 8.64 -20.85 13.20
N ILE A 546 9.07 -19.87 13.98
CA ILE A 546 8.46 -18.55 14.05
C ILE A 546 8.70 -17.81 12.73
N ALA A 547 7.67 -17.11 12.25
CA ALA A 547 7.80 -16.30 11.06
C ALA A 547 8.63 -15.04 11.32
N PRO A 548 9.61 -14.71 10.46
CA PRO A 548 10.30 -13.44 10.54
C PRO A 548 9.37 -12.31 10.10
N PHE A 549 9.60 -11.11 10.64
CA PHE A 549 9.03 -9.89 10.11
C PHE A 549 10.18 -9.07 9.53
N VAL A 550 10.11 -8.75 8.23
CA VAL A 550 11.19 -8.10 7.47
C VAL A 550 10.84 -6.64 7.09
N GLY A 551 9.88 -6.03 7.78
CA GLY A 551 9.61 -4.59 7.70
C GLY A 551 8.82 -4.12 6.47
N HIS A 552 8.45 -5.00 5.55
CA HIS A 552 7.65 -4.71 4.35
C HIS A 552 6.89 -5.97 3.89
N ASN A 553 5.98 -5.82 2.92
CA ASN A 553 5.14 -6.91 2.41
C ASN A 553 4.35 -7.62 3.52
N ALA A 554 3.87 -6.86 4.50
CA ALA A 554 3.23 -7.43 5.67
C ALA A 554 1.96 -6.68 6.04
N PHE A 555 0.95 -7.43 6.47
CA PHE A 555 -0.22 -6.87 7.12
C PHE A 555 0.02 -6.81 8.62
N LEU A 556 -0.30 -5.69 9.23
CA LEU A 556 -0.16 -5.39 10.65
C LEU A 556 -1.54 -5.06 11.21
N ARG A 557 -1.94 -5.67 12.33
CA ARG A 557 -3.13 -5.27 13.06
C ARG A 557 -2.80 -4.02 13.88
N TRP A 558 -3.43 -2.90 13.57
CA TRP A 558 -3.07 -1.62 14.18
C TRP A 558 -3.25 -1.63 15.70
N GLN A 559 -4.37 -2.16 16.19
CA GLN A 559 -4.62 -2.32 17.63
C GLN A 559 -3.53 -3.13 18.35
N ALA A 560 -2.99 -4.19 17.71
CA ALA A 560 -1.92 -4.98 18.29
C ALA A 560 -0.61 -4.18 18.34
N VAL A 561 -0.28 -3.43 17.28
CA VAL A 561 0.88 -2.53 17.25
C VAL A 561 0.79 -1.46 18.33
N GLN A 562 -0.39 -0.85 18.51
CA GLN A 562 -0.64 0.14 19.56
C GLN A 562 -0.46 -0.45 20.98
N SER A 563 -0.86 -1.71 21.19
CA SER A 563 -0.77 -2.37 22.50
C SER A 563 0.66 -2.52 23.03
N VAL A 564 1.66 -2.52 22.13
CA VAL A 564 3.09 -2.67 22.47
C VAL A 564 3.89 -1.40 22.23
N ALA A 565 3.23 -0.25 22.08
CA ALA A 565 3.88 1.03 21.85
C ALA A 565 4.84 1.40 23.00
N LEU A 566 6.00 1.94 22.65
CA LEU A 566 6.97 2.47 23.59
C LEU A 566 6.55 3.91 23.95
N ARG A 567 6.47 4.21 25.25
CA ARG A 567 6.09 5.53 25.76
C ARG A 567 7.28 6.17 26.46
N THR A 568 7.84 7.20 25.84
CA THR A 568 8.99 7.96 26.37
C THR A 568 8.74 9.45 26.18
N ASP A 569 9.00 10.26 27.20
CA ASP A 569 8.89 11.74 27.14
C ASP A 569 7.54 12.27 26.61
N GLY A 570 6.43 11.58 26.94
CA GLY A 570 5.09 11.97 26.48
C GLY A 570 4.83 11.70 25.00
N ARG A 571 5.70 10.95 24.32
CA ARG A 571 5.51 10.48 22.94
C ARG A 571 5.37 8.98 22.88
N GLU A 572 4.52 8.54 21.96
CA GLU A 572 4.38 7.13 21.61
C GLU A 572 5.23 6.82 20.38
N TYR A 573 6.00 5.73 20.46
CA TYR A 573 6.80 5.20 19.37
C TYR A 573 6.40 3.75 19.12
N TYR A 574 6.10 3.43 17.87
CA TYR A 574 5.72 2.06 17.49
C TYR A 574 6.92 1.28 16.98
N TRP A 575 7.81 1.96 16.27
CA TRP A 575 9.05 1.44 15.71
C TRP A 575 10.25 1.83 16.57
N SER A 576 11.18 0.89 16.77
CA SER A 576 12.38 1.18 17.56
C SER A 576 13.34 2.11 16.80
N GLU A 577 13.63 3.29 17.35
CA GLU A 577 14.57 4.24 16.73
C GLU A 577 16.03 3.98 17.13
N SER A 578 16.24 3.20 18.19
CA SER A 578 17.56 2.89 18.75
C SER A 578 18.23 1.69 18.09
N HIS A 579 17.48 0.87 17.36
CA HIS A 579 17.96 -0.36 16.73
C HIS A 579 17.97 -0.23 15.20
N VAL A 580 18.83 -1.01 14.55
CA VAL A 580 18.89 -1.11 13.08
C VAL A 580 17.76 -1.98 12.54
N SER A 581 17.29 -2.96 13.32
CA SER A 581 16.22 -3.89 12.96
C SER A 581 14.95 -3.53 13.72
N GLU A 582 14.30 -2.43 13.34
CA GLU A 582 13.09 -1.93 14.00
C GLU A 582 11.90 -2.88 13.84
N ASP A 583 11.87 -3.61 12.74
CA ASP A 583 10.88 -4.63 12.39
C ASP A 583 11.00 -5.83 13.32
N PHE A 584 12.21 -6.36 13.50
CA PHE A 584 12.49 -7.44 14.42
C PHE A 584 12.12 -7.08 15.86
N ASP A 585 12.45 -5.85 16.31
CA ASP A 585 12.07 -5.36 17.64
C ASP A 585 10.54 -5.34 17.83
N LEU A 586 9.79 -4.83 16.85
CA LEU A 586 8.32 -4.82 16.89
C LEU A 586 7.75 -6.24 16.94
N ALA A 587 8.23 -7.14 16.09
CA ALA A 587 7.80 -8.53 16.08
C ALA A 587 8.10 -9.23 17.42
N LEU A 588 9.26 -8.98 18.01
CA LEU A 588 9.63 -9.54 19.31
C LEU A 588 8.70 -9.03 20.42
N ARG A 589 8.42 -7.72 20.48
CA ARG A 589 7.49 -7.14 21.45
C ARG A 589 6.09 -7.73 21.33
N LEU A 590 5.58 -7.88 20.11
CA LEU A 590 4.27 -8.48 19.85
C LEU A 590 4.21 -9.94 20.31
N GLN A 591 5.24 -10.72 20.01
CA GLN A 591 5.32 -12.13 20.42
C GLN A 591 5.44 -12.29 21.93
N VAL A 592 6.21 -11.43 22.61
CA VAL A 592 6.29 -11.39 24.08
C VAL A 592 4.94 -11.05 24.69
N ALA A 593 4.15 -10.18 24.05
CA ALA A 593 2.77 -9.87 24.45
C ALA A 593 1.77 -11.00 24.14
N GLY A 594 2.20 -12.10 23.52
CA GLY A 594 1.37 -13.28 23.23
C GLY A 594 0.73 -13.29 21.83
N ASN A 595 1.01 -12.30 20.99
CA ASN A 595 0.51 -12.27 19.61
C ASN A 595 1.29 -13.21 18.70
N ILE A 596 0.68 -13.59 17.57
CA ILE A 596 1.32 -14.43 16.55
C ILE A 596 1.81 -13.58 15.37
N VAL A 597 3.02 -13.86 14.92
CA VAL A 597 3.56 -13.46 13.61
C VAL A 597 3.50 -14.68 12.70
N ARG A 598 2.95 -14.52 11.50
CA ARG A 598 2.67 -15.62 10.57
C ARG A 598 3.23 -15.33 9.18
N LEU A 599 3.81 -16.36 8.55
CA LEU A 599 4.31 -16.26 7.17
C LEU A 599 3.28 -16.82 6.18
N ALA A 600 2.85 -16.00 5.23
CA ALA A 600 1.93 -16.36 4.16
C ALA A 600 2.65 -16.58 2.82
N THR A 601 2.37 -17.71 2.16
CA THR A 601 3.01 -18.10 0.89
C THR A 601 2.01 -18.40 -0.23
N TYR A 602 0.72 -18.28 0.04
CA TYR A 602 -0.36 -18.63 -0.88
C TYR A 602 -0.45 -17.75 -2.13
N HIS A 603 0.13 -16.55 -2.14
CA HIS A 603 0.27 -15.72 -3.35
C HIS A 603 1.45 -16.14 -4.26
N GLY A 604 2.20 -17.19 -3.89
CA GLY A 604 3.35 -17.63 -4.67
C GLY A 604 4.54 -16.65 -4.64
N LEU A 605 5.52 -16.85 -5.52
CA LEU A 605 6.67 -15.95 -5.69
C LEU A 605 6.38 -14.83 -6.72
N GLU A 606 5.37 -15.01 -7.55
CA GLU A 606 4.91 -14.01 -8.52
C GLU A 606 3.95 -12.99 -7.91
N GLY A 607 3.48 -13.24 -6.69
CA GLY A 607 2.55 -12.38 -5.98
C GLY A 607 3.19 -11.10 -5.47
N PHE A 608 3.68 -11.14 -4.23
CA PHE A 608 4.47 -10.03 -3.69
C PHE A 608 5.85 -10.06 -4.32
N GLN A 609 6.33 -8.92 -4.82
CA GLN A 609 7.64 -8.83 -5.45
C GLN A 609 8.41 -7.62 -4.91
N GLU A 610 9.70 -7.81 -4.71
CA GLU A 610 10.63 -6.80 -4.19
C GLU A 610 11.68 -6.46 -5.25
N GLY A 611 12.04 -5.17 -5.35
CA GLY A 611 13.16 -4.73 -6.17
C GLY A 611 14.51 -5.15 -5.57
N VAL A 612 15.41 -5.65 -6.40
CA VAL A 612 16.80 -5.92 -5.99
C VAL A 612 17.75 -4.82 -6.45
N SER A 613 18.90 -4.74 -5.80
CA SER A 613 19.99 -3.85 -6.22
C SER A 613 20.39 -4.15 -7.65
N LEU A 614 20.33 -3.12 -8.49
CA LEU A 614 20.64 -3.22 -9.91
C LEU A 614 22.15 -3.23 -10.15
N THR A 615 22.94 -2.59 -9.27
CA THR A 615 24.38 -2.49 -9.42
C THR A 615 25.14 -2.86 -8.15
N ILE A 616 26.42 -3.23 -8.32
CA ILE A 616 27.32 -3.49 -7.19
C ILE A 616 27.53 -2.24 -6.31
N TYR A 617 27.43 -1.05 -6.91
CA TYR A 617 27.57 0.22 -6.19
C TYR A 617 26.37 0.46 -5.26
N ASP A 618 25.18 0.02 -5.64
CA ASP A 618 24.00 0.08 -4.78
C ASP A 618 24.21 -0.79 -3.53
N GLU A 619 24.77 -1.99 -3.68
CA GLU A 619 25.09 -2.86 -2.54
C GLU A 619 26.25 -2.34 -1.68
N ILE A 620 27.32 -1.80 -2.30
CA ILE A 620 28.40 -1.17 -1.54
C ILE A 620 27.86 -0.01 -0.71
N ALA A 621 27.00 0.84 -1.29
CA ALA A 621 26.38 1.95 -0.57
C ALA A 621 25.41 1.50 0.53
N ARG A 622 24.85 0.29 0.45
CA ARG A 622 24.08 -0.35 1.53
C ARG A 622 25.00 -0.87 2.64
N TRP A 623 26.11 -1.51 2.29
CA TRP A 623 27.09 -2.05 3.26
C TRP A 623 27.86 -0.96 4.01
N GLU A 624 28.13 0.17 3.36
CA GLU A 624 28.78 1.33 3.99
C GLU A 624 27.87 2.03 5.02
N LYS A 625 26.55 1.86 4.90
CA LYS A 625 25.57 2.46 5.81
C LYS A 625 25.46 1.69 7.10
#